data_AF-A0A378R7X9-F1
#
_entry.id   AF-A0A378R7X9-F1
#
_cell.length_a   1.000
_cell.length_b   1.000
_cell.length_c   1.000
_cell.angle_alpha   90.00
_cell.angle_beta   90.00
_cell.angle_gamma   90.00
#
_symmetry.space_group_name_H-M   'P 1'
#
loop_
_entity.id
_entity.type
_entity.pdbx_description
1 polymer ?
#
loop_
_entity_poly.entity_id
_entity_poly.type
_entity_poly.pdbx_seq_one_letter_code
_entity_poly.pdbx_strand_id
1 'polypeptide(L)'
;MKTLKFRIYDKHKNQLENLASSVNFVWNYVNELGLKYLQRHQKFLSAYDLNEYTTGANTELGLHSQTVQAINETHVKSRKQFKKVKLNWRTNNPKAKENR
;
A
#
# COMPACT_ATOMS: atom_id res chain seq x y z
N MET A 1 19.22 -30.46 15.99
CA MET A 1 18.66 -29.30 15.28
C MET A 1 19.82 -28.49 14.71
N LYS A 2 19.93 -28.33 13.38
CA LYS A 2 21.06 -27.60 12.76
C LYS A 2 20.63 -26.16 12.46
N THR A 3 21.40 -25.19 12.93
CA THR A 3 21.14 -23.77 12.71
C THR A 3 21.97 -23.30 11.52
N LEU A 4 21.31 -22.85 10.46
CA LEU A 4 21.98 -22.27 9.30
C LEU A 4 22.24 -20.79 9.54
N LYS A 5 23.48 -20.35 9.30
CA LYS A 5 23.86 -18.93 9.34
C LYS A 5 23.97 -18.43 7.90
N PHE A 6 23.09 -17.52 7.52
CA PHE A 6 23.10 -16.88 6.21
C PHE A 6 23.56 -15.43 6.33
N ARG A 7 24.31 -14.95 5.33
CA ARG A 7 24.60 -13.52 5.15
C ARG A 7 23.60 -12.97 4.13
N ILE A 8 22.83 -11.97 4.54
CA ILE A 8 21.94 -11.25 3.62
C ILE A 8 22.79 -10.28 2.81
N TYR A 9 22.58 -10.25 1.49
CA TYR A 9 23.33 -9.41 0.58
C TYR A 9 22.55 -8.12 0.29
N ASP A 10 23.10 -6.98 0.72
CA ASP A 10 22.37 -5.71 0.78
C ASP A 10 22.54 -4.79 -0.43
N LYS A 11 23.06 -5.29 -1.57
CA LYS A 11 23.33 -4.45 -2.75
C LYS A 11 22.11 -3.71 -3.29
N HIS A 12 20.94 -4.33 -3.24
CA HIS A 12 19.69 -3.77 -3.78
C HIS A 12 18.81 -3.14 -2.70
N LYS A 13 19.32 -2.96 -1.48
CA LYS A 13 18.54 -2.43 -0.35
C LYS A 13 17.88 -1.10 -0.67
N ASN A 14 18.64 -0.16 -1.24
CA ASN A 14 18.13 1.17 -1.60
C ASN A 14 17.00 1.11 -2.65
N GLN A 15 17.11 0.19 -3.61
CA GLN A 15 16.06 0.01 -4.63
C GLN A 15 14.78 -0.55 -4.00
N LEU A 16 14.90 -1.51 -3.08
CA LEU A 16 13.76 -2.08 -2.35
C LEU A 16 13.09 -1.05 -1.44
N GLU A 17 13.87 -0.18 -0.78
CA GLU A 17 13.33 0.91 0.04
C GLU A 17 12.56 1.93 -0.80
N ASN A 18 13.05 2.27 -1.99
CA ASN A 18 12.34 3.15 -2.93
C ASN A 18 11.03 2.50 -3.41
N LEU A 19 11.04 1.22 -3.78
CA LEU A 19 9.84 0.49 -4.19
C LEU A 19 8.82 0.40 -3.05
N ALA A 20 9.28 0.10 -1.82
CA ALA A 20 8.42 0.09 -0.64
C ALA A 20 7.80 1.47 -0.38
N SER A 21 8.56 2.53 -0.64
CA SER A 21 8.08 3.91 -0.55
C SER A 21 6.95 4.20 -1.54
N SER A 22 7.11 3.80 -2.80
CA SER A 22 6.08 3.92 -3.84
C SER A 22 4.82 3.12 -3.48
N VAL A 23 4.97 1.90 -2.97
CA VAL A 23 3.84 1.06 -2.51
C VAL A 23 3.08 1.74 -1.36
N ASN A 24 3.80 2.34 -0.41
CA ASN A 24 3.18 3.06 0.70
C ASN A 24 2.44 4.31 0.23
N PHE A 25 2.94 4.99 -0.80
CA PHE A 25 2.27 6.12 -1.43
C PHE A 25 0.91 5.70 -2.03
N VAL A 26 0.89 4.64 -2.86
CA VAL A 26 -0.35 4.11 -3.45
C VAL A 26 -1.35 3.72 -2.35
N TRP A 27 -0.88 3.04 -1.30
CA TRP A 27 -1.73 2.65 -0.18
C TRP A 27 -2.38 3.86 0.50
N ASN A 28 -1.61 4.91 0.76
CA ASN A 28 -2.12 6.12 1.40
C ASN A 28 -3.13 6.84 0.49
N TYR A 29 -2.84 6.95 -0.80
CA TYR A 29 -3.77 7.53 -1.78
C TYR A 29 -5.12 6.80 -1.80
N VAL A 30 -5.10 5.47 -1.92
CA VAL A 30 -6.31 4.64 -1.93
C VAL A 30 -7.12 4.78 -0.63
N ASN A 31 -6.43 4.86 0.51
CA ASN A 31 -7.05 5.06 1.80
C ASN A 31 -7.72 6.45 1.89
N GLU A 32 -7.06 7.51 1.40
CA GLU A 32 -7.64 8.86 1.35
C GLU A 32 -8.85 8.93 0.41
N LEU A 33 -8.73 8.36 -0.79
CA LEU A 33 -9.79 8.29 -1.78
C LEU A 33 -11.02 7.57 -1.22
N GLY A 34 -10.80 6.42 -0.55
CA GLY A 34 -11.86 5.67 0.12
C GLY A 34 -12.61 6.49 1.16
N LEU A 35 -11.89 7.31 1.95
CA LEU A 35 -12.51 8.18 2.95
C LEU A 35 -13.32 9.32 2.31
N LYS A 36 -12.74 9.99 1.31
CA LYS A 36 -13.43 11.07 0.57
C LYS A 36 -14.69 10.56 -0.11
N TYR A 37 -14.64 9.36 -0.67
CA TYR A 37 -15.80 8.74 -1.33
C TYR A 37 -16.88 8.35 -0.32
N LEU A 38 -16.48 7.80 0.83
CA LEU A 38 -17.42 7.49 1.91
C LEU A 38 -18.10 8.74 2.47
N GLN A 39 -17.35 9.83 2.65
CA GLN A 39 -17.92 11.10 3.13
C GLN A 39 -18.95 11.69 2.15
N ARG A 40 -18.72 11.57 0.84
CA ARG A 40 -19.61 12.13 -0.19
C ARG A 40 -20.81 11.24 -0.52
N HIS A 41 -20.58 9.94 -0.66
CA HIS A 41 -21.58 9.02 -1.22
C HIS A 41 -22.07 7.97 -0.22
N GLN A 42 -21.48 7.90 0.98
CA GLN A 42 -21.74 6.87 2.00
C GLN A 42 -21.60 5.42 1.49
N LYS A 43 -20.91 5.23 0.37
CA LYS A 43 -20.67 3.92 -0.25
C LYS A 43 -19.19 3.57 -0.19
N PHE A 44 -18.91 2.28 -0.21
CA PHE A 44 -17.55 1.76 -0.24
C PHE A 44 -17.13 1.44 -1.67
N LEU A 45 -15.90 1.85 -2.03
CA LEU A 45 -15.29 1.49 -3.31
C LEU A 45 -14.93 0.00 -3.36
N SER A 46 -15.15 -0.61 -4.53
CA SER A 46 -14.67 -1.94 -4.88
C SER A 46 -13.19 -1.90 -5.31
N ALA A 47 -12.56 -3.07 -5.42
CA ALA A 47 -11.19 -3.16 -5.94
C ALA A 47 -11.12 -2.76 -7.43
N TYR A 48 -12.18 -3.06 -8.19
CA TYR A 48 -12.30 -2.68 -9.59
C TYR A 48 -12.37 -1.16 -9.76
N ASP A 49 -13.24 -0.48 -9.01
CA ASP A 49 -13.34 0.99 -9.04
C ASP A 49 -12.00 1.64 -8.70
N LEU A 50 -11.31 1.11 -7.67
CA LEU A 50 -9.98 1.60 -7.29
C LEU A 50 -8.92 1.40 -8.37
N ASN A 51 -8.98 0.29 -9.11
CA ASN A 51 -8.05 0.04 -10.21
C ASN A 51 -8.18 1.11 -11.30
N GLU A 52 -9.39 1.56 -11.62
CA GLU A 52 -9.61 2.63 -12.60
C GLU A 52 -8.93 3.93 -12.17
N TYR A 53 -9.07 4.33 -10.89
CA TYR A 53 -8.41 5.52 -10.33
C TYR A 53 -6.89 5.42 -10.18
N THR A 54 -6.33 4.22 -10.26
CA THR A 54 -4.88 3.99 -10.18
C THR A 54 -4.25 3.61 -11.52
N THR A 55 -5.05 3.62 -12.59
CA THR A 55 -4.56 3.35 -13.95
C THR A 55 -3.62 4.47 -14.38
N GLY A 56 -2.41 4.12 -14.82
CA GLY A 56 -1.35 5.06 -15.19
C GLY A 56 -0.37 5.44 -14.07
N ALA A 57 -0.70 5.17 -12.80
CA ALA A 57 0.23 5.41 -11.69
C ALA A 57 1.45 4.46 -11.72
N ASN A 58 1.36 3.36 -12.47
CA ASN A 58 2.42 2.37 -12.62
C ASN A 58 3.67 2.95 -13.31
N THR A 59 3.49 3.73 -14.38
CA THR A 59 4.59 4.32 -15.15
C THR A 59 5.29 5.43 -14.37
N GLU A 60 4.54 6.25 -13.63
CA GLU A 60 5.09 7.35 -12.83
C GLU A 60 5.84 6.87 -11.59
N LEU A 61 5.35 5.82 -10.93
CA LEU A 61 5.94 5.29 -9.70
C LEU A 61 7.04 4.25 -9.95
N GLY A 62 7.28 3.88 -11.21
CA GLY A 62 8.21 2.81 -11.59
C GLY A 62 7.78 1.42 -11.05
N LEU A 63 6.49 1.25 -10.80
CA LEU A 63 5.91 0.01 -10.28
C LEU A 63 5.31 -0.83 -11.40
N HIS A 64 5.38 -2.15 -11.27
CA HIS A 64 4.68 -3.03 -12.19
C HIS A 64 3.15 -2.90 -11.99
N SER A 65 2.39 -2.94 -13.08
CA SER A 65 0.92 -2.76 -13.07
C SER A 65 0.22 -3.74 -12.12
N GLN A 66 0.65 -5.01 -12.13
CA GLN A 66 0.10 -6.04 -11.26
C GLN A 66 0.31 -5.73 -9.78
N THR A 67 1.39 -5.04 -9.42
CA THR A 67 1.66 -4.64 -8.02
C THR A 67 0.63 -3.62 -7.55
N VAL A 68 0.27 -2.65 -8.39
CA VAL A 68 -0.77 -1.65 -8.07
C VAL A 68 -2.12 -2.32 -7.87
N GLN A 69 -2.49 -3.25 -8.76
CA GLN A 69 -3.73 -4.04 -8.63
C GLN A 69 -3.75 -4.86 -7.33
N ALA A 70 -2.66 -5.56 -7.01
CA ALA A 70 -2.55 -6.35 -5.79
C ALA A 70 -2.66 -5.48 -4.51
N ILE A 71 -2.15 -4.24 -4.54
CA ILE A 71 -2.32 -3.29 -3.43
C ILE A 71 -3.80 -2.95 -3.23
N ASN A 72 -4.52 -2.66 -4.30
CA ASN A 72 -5.94 -2.33 -4.25
C ASN A 72 -6.79 -3.49 -3.71
N GLU A 73 -6.53 -4.72 -4.19
CA GLU A 73 -7.17 -5.93 -3.68
C GLU A 73 -6.88 -6.16 -2.20
N THR A 74 -5.60 -6.02 -1.80
CA THR A 74 -5.17 -6.19 -0.41
C THR A 74 -5.81 -5.13 0.50
N HIS A 75 -5.96 -3.91 0.02
CA HIS A 75 -6.62 -2.83 0.76
C HIS A 75 -8.10 -3.15 0.99
N VAL A 76 -8.83 -3.55 -0.06
CA VAL A 76 -10.25 -3.93 0.06
C VAL A 76 -10.43 -5.15 0.96
N LYS A 77 -9.57 -6.17 0.82
CA LYS A 77 -9.59 -7.36 1.69
C LYS A 77 -9.35 -6.99 3.15
N SER A 78 -8.33 -6.17 3.42
CA SER A 78 -8.00 -5.69 4.77
C SER A 78 -9.16 -4.88 5.36
N ARG A 79 -9.76 -3.98 4.58
CA ARG A 79 -10.93 -3.20 5.01
C ARG A 79 -12.09 -4.11 5.44
N LYS A 80 -12.41 -5.13 4.62
CA LYS A 80 -13.47 -6.11 4.92
C LYS A 80 -13.14 -6.93 6.17
N GLN A 81 -11.91 -7.39 6.32
CA GLN A 81 -11.46 -8.17 7.46
C GLN A 81 -11.54 -7.37 8.77
N PHE A 82 -11.03 -6.15 8.79
CA PHE A 82 -10.98 -5.33 10.01
C PHE A 82 -12.25 -4.52 10.27
N LYS A 83 -13.20 -4.49 9.32
CA LYS A 83 -14.45 -3.70 9.39
C LYS A 83 -14.21 -2.22 9.75
N LYS A 84 -13.07 -1.67 9.32
CA LYS A 84 -12.69 -0.27 9.57
C LYS A 84 -12.98 0.59 8.36
N VAL A 85 -13.47 1.80 8.63
CA VAL A 85 -13.65 2.86 7.61
C VAL A 85 -12.30 3.35 7.09
N LYS A 86 -11.31 3.47 7.97
CA LYS A 86 -9.95 3.93 7.67
C LYS A 86 -8.94 2.89 8.11
N LEU A 87 -7.98 2.57 7.23
CA LEU A 87 -6.80 1.81 7.62
C LEU A 87 -5.67 2.76 8.05
N ASN A 88 -4.71 2.24 8.81
CA ASN A 88 -3.59 3.05 9.28
C ASN A 88 -2.75 3.57 8.10
N TRP A 89 -2.33 4.83 8.18
CA TRP A 89 -1.38 5.41 7.24
C TRP A 89 -0.03 4.69 7.33
N ARG A 90 0.59 4.44 6.18
CA ARG A 90 1.91 3.83 6.08
C ARG A 90 2.98 4.90 5.92
N THR A 91 4.12 4.68 6.54
CA THR A 91 5.26 5.61 6.56
C THR A 91 6.56 4.83 6.42
N ASN A 92 7.53 5.38 5.70
CA ASN A 92 8.85 4.77 5.55
C ASN A 92 9.80 5.15 6.70
N ASN A 93 9.45 6.17 7.48
CA ASN A 93 10.27 6.61 8.60
C ASN A 93 10.10 5.64 9.79
N PRO A 94 11.16 4.94 10.22
CA PRO A 94 11.10 4.02 11.36
C PRO A 94 10.73 4.75 12.67
N LYS A 95 11.08 6.03 12.81
CA LYS A 95 10.75 6.85 13.99
C LYS A 95 9.27 7.28 14.04
N ALA A 96 8.53 7.15 12.94
CA ALA A 96 7.11 7.55 12.91
C ALA A 96 6.20 6.60 13.71
N LYS A 97 6.67 5.40 14.06
CA LYS A 97 5.95 4.48 14.96
C LYS A 97 6.10 4.83 16.44
N GLU A 98 7.12 5.60 16.81
CA GLU A 98 7.43 5.94 18.20
C GLU A 98 6.52 7.05 18.76
N ASN A 99 5.87 7.82 17.88
CA ASN A 99 4.99 8.94 18.24
C ASN A 99 3.49 8.65 17.97
N ARG A 100 3.05 7.39 18.05
CA ARG A 100 1.63 7.00 17.83
C ARG A 100 0.98 6.41 19.06
#